data_AF-A0A661BG76-F1
#
_entry.id   AF-A0A661BG76-F1
#
_cell.length_a   1.000
_cell.length_b   1.000
_cell.length_c   1.000
_cell.angle_alpha   90.00
_cell.angle_beta   90.00
_cell.angle_gamma   90.00
#
_symmetry.space_group_name_H-M   'P 1'
#
loop_
_entity.id
_entity.type
_entity.pdbx_description
1 polymer ?
#
loop_
_entity_poly.entity_id
_entity_poly.type
_entity_poly.pdbx_seq_one_letter_code
_entity_poly.pdbx_strand_id
1 'polypeptide(L)'
;CYPGEIIDVQIDSIVYNFPYWRYICIGWTGSGGITPTSGTDNSATVTITDTADMQWQWLEQYYLTLGAIGGADAPTGLTGEDWYFADSTANIHCDSEIIGTEGNHYFFNLWNSDPTDAIFDDEYANTTDVLMNQPYTVYANYDKGVKLTVSKSPIHSEGWISIQGSSYSGVDSIFRWYPKGDSIQVAVSIIDTLSTDSAYIFQGWNFALEDTAIVVLNDNFDAIAEYELAYRALLTKLPAETLGTMTIDGEVYSGANSIRYEDWWIQGSEHTVDVSVADDVSSTQRYGFTRWSDGILSSSRTLIADAPESLSALYWTEYLATVIKNPRQSYGWIAMDGEIFEYSDSASSWVWKDSTVLFEVSGYDIAGLCSVYTFTDWAIGPTDTFVSIEIDSSIVLYANYIGDTIKLDIELNTNIWNIDDTLDQQETRTMLAGEEIVITNNSTFPIRLGLQVTDGGSMTPAYIPGVDEFVLRAVFNDAVEVPEFSSSRDYLKSTLIWATDNVFGAGGIDIPIDDTENLWLQFVAPSSLTAPGDFTITITLWVRATLP
;
A
#
# COMPACT_ATOMS: atom_id res chain seq x y z
N CYS A 1 27.27 -16.18 -113.04
CA CYS A 1 26.52 -17.44 -112.95
C CYS A 1 25.87 -17.71 -114.32
N TYR A 2 25.81 -18.97 -114.76
CA TYR A 2 25.02 -19.38 -115.93
C TYR A 2 23.59 -19.77 -115.48
N PRO A 3 22.54 -19.58 -116.30
CA PRO A 3 21.17 -19.97 -115.93
C PRO A 3 21.07 -21.47 -115.60
N GLY A 4 20.57 -21.80 -114.40
CA GLY A 4 20.43 -23.17 -113.87
C GLY A 4 21.61 -23.65 -113.02
N GLU A 5 22.61 -22.80 -112.77
CA GLU A 5 23.75 -23.11 -111.91
C GLU A 5 23.33 -23.19 -110.44
N ILE A 6 23.77 -24.25 -109.75
CA ILE A 6 23.59 -24.44 -108.31
C ILE A 6 24.85 -23.93 -107.61
N ILE A 7 24.68 -23.03 -106.65
CA ILE A 7 25.76 -22.42 -105.88
C ILE A 7 25.50 -22.65 -104.39
N ASP A 8 26.52 -23.13 -103.70
CA ASP A 8 26.57 -23.15 -102.24
C ASP A 8 27.18 -21.84 -101.74
N VAL A 9 26.45 -21.13 -100.90
CA VAL A 9 26.85 -19.89 -100.26
C VAL A 9 26.84 -20.07 -98.75
N GLN A 10 27.84 -19.51 -98.08
CA GLN A 10 27.96 -19.57 -96.63
C GLN A 10 28.61 -18.29 -96.13
N ILE A 11 28.19 -17.85 -94.95
CA ILE A 11 28.82 -16.76 -94.19
C ILE A 11 29.05 -17.21 -92.75
N ASP A 12 29.92 -16.52 -92.01
CA ASP A 12 30.05 -16.75 -90.58
C ASP A 12 28.70 -16.51 -89.90
N SER A 13 28.28 -17.39 -88.99
CA SER A 13 27.00 -17.20 -88.27
C SER A 13 27.06 -16.01 -87.31
N ILE A 14 28.27 -15.58 -86.94
CA ILE A 14 28.55 -14.48 -86.02
C ILE A 14 29.64 -13.60 -86.63
N VAL A 15 29.38 -12.30 -86.69
CA VAL A 15 30.39 -11.30 -87.08
C VAL A 15 30.54 -10.31 -85.94
N TYR A 16 31.76 -10.15 -85.43
CA TYR A 16 32.06 -9.18 -84.37
C TYR A 16 32.32 -7.80 -84.98
N ASN A 17 31.56 -6.80 -84.54
CA ASN A 17 31.85 -5.40 -84.87
C ASN A 17 32.88 -4.83 -83.88
N PHE A 18 32.71 -5.15 -82.60
CA PHE A 18 33.65 -4.91 -81.50
C PHE A 18 33.60 -6.09 -80.51
N PRO A 19 34.53 -6.21 -79.55
CA PRO A 19 34.57 -7.35 -78.62
C PRO A 19 33.24 -7.64 -77.88
N TYR A 20 32.45 -6.60 -77.60
CA TYR A 20 31.18 -6.67 -76.87
C TYR A 20 29.95 -6.35 -77.73
N TRP A 21 30.10 -6.29 -79.06
CA TRP A 21 29.02 -6.03 -80.02
C TRP A 21 29.17 -6.93 -81.24
N ARG A 22 28.18 -7.79 -81.49
CA ARG A 22 28.19 -8.75 -82.60
C ARG A 22 26.89 -8.72 -83.39
N TYR A 23 26.96 -9.19 -84.63
CA TYR A 23 25.83 -9.49 -85.49
C TYR A 23 25.63 -11.01 -85.58
N ILE A 24 24.38 -11.47 -85.43
CA ILE A 24 23.98 -12.86 -85.62
C ILE A 24 23.24 -12.99 -86.95
N CYS A 25 23.71 -13.88 -87.82
CA CYS A 25 23.03 -14.18 -89.08
C CYS A 25 21.75 -14.95 -88.76
N ILE A 26 20.60 -14.38 -89.11
CA ILE A 26 19.28 -15.00 -88.90
C ILE A 26 18.69 -15.59 -90.19
N GLY A 27 19.43 -15.47 -91.29
CA GLY A 27 19.00 -15.98 -92.58
C GLY A 27 19.45 -15.10 -93.72
N TRP A 28 18.78 -15.23 -94.85
CA TRP A 28 19.06 -14.47 -96.06
C TRP A 28 17.80 -14.35 -96.90
N THR A 29 17.79 -13.33 -97.75
CA THR A 29 16.78 -13.13 -98.79
C THR A 29 17.46 -13.08 -100.14
N GLY A 30 16.83 -13.70 -101.14
CA GLY A 30 17.29 -13.74 -102.51
C GLY A 30 16.26 -13.10 -103.45
N SER A 31 16.73 -12.33 -104.41
CA SER A 31 15.93 -11.73 -105.48
C SER A 31 16.61 -11.93 -106.84
N GLY A 32 15.88 -11.74 -107.95
CA GLY A 32 16.47 -11.85 -109.29
C GLY A 32 16.82 -13.29 -109.70
N GLY A 33 15.86 -14.21 -109.69
CA GLY A 33 16.10 -15.57 -110.22
C GLY A 33 16.85 -16.54 -109.29
N ILE A 34 17.03 -16.20 -108.01
CA ILE A 34 17.47 -17.12 -106.94
C ILE A 34 16.29 -18.00 -106.51
N THR A 35 16.50 -19.31 -106.38
CA THR A 35 15.55 -20.24 -105.75
C THR A 35 16.29 -21.18 -104.80
N PRO A 36 15.89 -21.32 -103.51
CA PRO A 36 14.77 -20.63 -102.84
C PRO A 36 15.01 -19.12 -102.66
N THR A 37 13.97 -18.32 -102.42
CA THR A 37 14.09 -16.84 -102.29
C THR A 37 14.38 -16.38 -100.86
N SER A 38 14.47 -17.30 -99.90
CA SER A 38 14.91 -17.03 -98.53
C SER A 38 15.36 -18.31 -97.83
N GLY A 39 16.08 -18.14 -96.73
CA GLY A 39 16.42 -19.21 -95.78
C GLY A 39 16.74 -18.64 -94.40
N THR A 40 16.77 -19.49 -93.37
CA THR A 40 16.98 -19.10 -91.96
C THR A 40 18.35 -19.51 -91.41
N ASP A 41 19.20 -20.08 -92.26
CA ASP A 41 20.54 -20.56 -91.88
C ASP A 41 21.61 -19.60 -92.39
N ASN A 42 22.84 -19.70 -91.88
CA ASN A 42 24.02 -18.95 -92.36
C ASN A 42 24.67 -19.59 -93.60
N SER A 43 23.99 -20.57 -94.19
CA SER A 43 24.38 -21.22 -95.43
C SER A 43 23.15 -21.53 -96.29
N ALA A 44 23.35 -21.65 -97.59
CA ALA A 44 22.30 -22.05 -98.52
C ALA A 44 22.86 -22.69 -99.78
N THR A 45 22.12 -23.65 -100.31
CA THR A 45 22.27 -24.12 -101.68
C THR A 45 21.18 -23.47 -102.53
N VAL A 46 21.56 -22.60 -103.46
CA VAL A 46 20.64 -21.84 -104.30
C VAL A 46 20.84 -22.15 -105.77
N THR A 47 19.75 -22.14 -106.54
CA THR A 47 19.79 -22.19 -108.00
C THR A 47 19.64 -20.79 -108.57
N ILE A 48 20.53 -20.38 -109.47
CA ILE A 48 20.50 -19.07 -110.12
C ILE A 48 19.99 -19.22 -111.56
N THR A 49 18.84 -18.62 -111.85
CA THR A 49 18.16 -18.74 -113.16
C THR A 49 18.24 -17.46 -114.01
N ASP A 50 18.59 -16.32 -113.40
CA ASP A 50 18.84 -15.02 -114.06
C ASP A 50 19.75 -14.13 -113.17
N THR A 51 19.88 -12.83 -113.48
CA THR A 51 20.61 -11.83 -112.70
C THR A 51 20.09 -11.76 -111.26
N ALA A 52 20.92 -12.20 -110.31
CA ALA A 52 20.57 -12.49 -108.93
C ALA A 52 21.25 -11.57 -107.90
N ASP A 53 20.54 -11.25 -106.81
CA ASP A 53 21.01 -10.51 -105.64
C ASP A 53 20.62 -11.25 -104.35
N MET A 54 21.58 -11.49 -103.47
CA MET A 54 21.37 -12.15 -102.18
C MET A 54 21.87 -11.28 -101.04
N GLN A 55 21.04 -11.14 -100.01
CA GLN A 55 21.33 -10.33 -98.83
C GLN A 55 21.20 -11.19 -97.58
N TRP A 56 22.26 -11.22 -96.77
CA TRP A 56 22.22 -11.83 -95.44
C TRP A 56 21.44 -10.92 -94.48
N GLN A 57 20.61 -11.52 -93.65
CA GLN A 57 19.84 -10.87 -92.62
C GLN A 57 20.53 -11.02 -91.27
N TRP A 58 20.70 -9.91 -90.58
CA TRP A 58 21.46 -9.84 -89.33
C TRP A 58 20.63 -9.20 -88.22
N LEU A 59 20.77 -9.72 -87.01
CA LEU A 59 20.34 -9.05 -85.78
C LEU A 59 21.56 -8.66 -84.94
N GLU A 60 21.44 -7.53 -84.26
CA GLU A 60 22.46 -7.05 -83.34
C GLU A 60 22.35 -7.72 -81.97
N GLN A 61 23.50 -8.03 -81.37
CA GLN A 61 23.61 -8.44 -79.98
C GLN A 61 24.71 -7.66 -79.26
N TYR A 62 24.44 -7.35 -78.00
CA TYR A 62 25.34 -6.68 -77.08
C TYR A 62 25.68 -7.59 -75.91
N TYR A 63 26.95 -7.58 -75.49
CA TYR A 63 27.38 -8.33 -74.32
C TYR A 63 27.18 -7.50 -73.06
N LEU A 64 26.54 -8.09 -72.06
CA LEU A 64 26.39 -7.54 -70.72
C LEU A 64 27.44 -8.17 -69.81
N THR A 65 28.27 -7.35 -69.18
CA THR A 65 29.23 -7.79 -68.14
C THR A 65 28.72 -7.38 -66.76
N LEU A 66 28.89 -8.22 -65.75
CA LEU A 66 28.52 -7.90 -64.37
C LEU A 66 29.74 -7.73 -63.46
N GLY A 67 29.64 -6.77 -62.54
CA GLY A 67 30.61 -6.56 -61.46
C GLY A 67 29.93 -6.21 -60.14
N ALA A 68 30.72 -6.09 -59.08
CA ALA A 68 30.24 -5.48 -57.83
C ALA A 68 31.26 -4.51 -57.27
N ILE A 69 30.76 -3.51 -56.55
CA ILE A 69 31.53 -2.44 -55.90
C ILE A 69 31.11 -2.38 -54.43
N GLY A 70 32.06 -2.11 -53.53
CA GLY A 70 31.79 -1.85 -52.12
C GLY A 70 31.73 -3.09 -51.20
N GLY A 71 31.72 -4.31 -51.76
CA GLY A 71 31.86 -5.56 -51.01
C GLY A 71 33.31 -6.05 -50.88
N ALA A 72 33.59 -6.89 -49.87
CA ALA A 72 34.88 -7.57 -49.73
C ALA A 72 35.05 -8.72 -50.76
N ASP A 73 36.26 -8.88 -51.27
CA ASP A 73 36.81 -9.97 -52.11
C ASP A 73 35.79 -10.81 -52.92
N ALA A 74 35.47 -10.30 -54.12
CA ALA A 74 34.68 -10.91 -55.20
C ALA A 74 33.23 -11.31 -54.84
N PRO A 75 32.22 -10.66 -55.44
CA PRO A 75 30.82 -11.01 -55.21
C PRO A 75 30.55 -12.45 -55.67
N THR A 76 30.02 -13.28 -54.77
CA THR A 76 29.30 -14.49 -55.16
C THR A 76 27.86 -14.10 -55.54
N GLY A 77 27.25 -14.80 -56.50
CA GLY A 77 25.82 -14.66 -56.78
C GLY A 77 25.40 -13.70 -57.90
N LEU A 78 26.34 -13.06 -58.62
CA LEU A 78 26.00 -12.30 -59.84
C LEU A 78 25.55 -13.25 -60.97
N THR A 79 24.36 -13.02 -61.51
CA THR A 79 23.84 -13.77 -62.68
C THR A 79 23.15 -12.83 -63.67
N GLY A 80 23.10 -13.22 -64.95
CA GLY A 80 22.56 -12.38 -66.04
C GLY A 80 23.62 -11.82 -67.01
N GLU A 81 24.89 -12.18 -66.84
CA GLU A 81 25.93 -11.87 -67.83
C GLU A 81 25.80 -12.81 -69.06
N ASP A 82 25.50 -12.24 -70.24
CA ASP A 82 25.47 -12.95 -71.52
C ASP A 82 25.36 -11.95 -72.71
N TRP A 83 25.21 -12.48 -73.92
CA TRP A 83 24.82 -11.76 -75.12
C TRP A 83 23.29 -11.66 -75.25
N TYR A 84 22.81 -10.44 -75.38
CA TYR A 84 21.39 -10.12 -75.53
C TYR A 84 21.13 -9.45 -76.87
N PHE A 85 19.96 -9.68 -77.46
CA PHE A 85 19.57 -8.97 -78.69
C PHE A 85 19.40 -7.47 -78.42
N ALA A 86 19.74 -6.64 -79.40
CA ALA A 86 19.47 -5.21 -79.31
C ALA A 86 17.99 -4.95 -78.99
N ASP A 87 17.75 -4.00 -78.08
CA ASP A 87 16.45 -3.60 -77.55
C ASP A 87 15.69 -4.70 -76.76
N SER A 88 16.35 -5.81 -76.41
CA SER A 88 15.80 -6.79 -75.45
C SER A 88 16.18 -6.44 -74.00
N THR A 89 15.52 -7.06 -73.03
CA THR A 89 15.88 -6.92 -71.62
C THR A 89 16.71 -8.12 -71.13
N ALA A 90 17.70 -7.83 -70.31
CA ALA A 90 18.49 -8.82 -69.59
C ALA A 90 18.06 -8.84 -68.12
N ASN A 91 17.64 -10.00 -67.62
CA ASN A 91 17.37 -10.17 -66.20
C ASN A 91 18.68 -10.40 -65.45
N ILE A 92 19.00 -9.49 -64.53
CA ILE A 92 20.20 -9.54 -63.70
C ILE A 92 19.82 -9.75 -62.24
N HIS A 93 20.70 -10.44 -61.51
CA HIS A 93 20.50 -10.75 -60.10
C HIS A 93 21.82 -10.71 -59.34
N CYS A 94 21.74 -10.29 -58.07
CA CYS A 94 22.80 -10.40 -57.07
C CYS A 94 22.22 -10.81 -55.71
N ASP A 95 23.07 -11.36 -54.84
CA ASP A 95 22.72 -11.60 -53.44
C ASP A 95 22.39 -10.27 -52.75
N SER A 96 21.30 -10.22 -51.98
CA SER A 96 20.92 -9.00 -51.23
C SER A 96 21.88 -8.69 -50.08
N GLU A 97 22.61 -9.70 -49.60
CA GLU A 97 23.56 -9.62 -48.50
C GLU A 97 24.81 -10.45 -48.84
N ILE A 98 25.99 -9.88 -48.61
CA ILE A 98 27.29 -10.55 -48.77
C ILE A 98 28.04 -10.48 -47.44
N ILE A 99 28.61 -11.61 -47.02
CA ILE A 99 29.43 -11.72 -45.81
C ILE A 99 30.91 -11.70 -46.21
N GLY A 100 31.62 -10.67 -45.80
CA GLY A 100 33.06 -10.53 -46.04
C GLY A 100 33.91 -11.48 -45.19
N THR A 101 35.20 -11.59 -45.55
CA THR A 101 36.17 -12.51 -44.93
C THR A 101 36.42 -12.26 -43.43
N GLU A 102 36.19 -11.05 -42.94
CA GLU A 102 36.26 -10.68 -41.52
C GLU A 102 34.92 -10.81 -40.79
N GLY A 103 33.88 -11.35 -41.44
CA GLY A 103 32.53 -11.46 -40.88
C GLY A 103 31.73 -10.15 -40.89
N ASN A 104 32.17 -9.15 -41.66
CA ASN A 104 31.40 -7.92 -41.90
C ASN A 104 30.29 -8.21 -42.94
N HIS A 105 29.08 -7.71 -42.70
CA HIS A 105 27.97 -7.86 -43.63
C HIS A 105 27.85 -6.62 -44.53
N TYR A 106 27.54 -6.84 -45.80
CA TYR A 106 27.35 -5.82 -46.81
C TYR A 106 26.00 -6.05 -47.49
N PHE A 107 25.21 -4.99 -47.65
CA PHE A 107 23.85 -5.07 -48.20
C PHE A 107 23.79 -4.36 -49.55
N PHE A 108 23.07 -4.97 -50.49
CA PHE A 108 22.84 -4.38 -51.80
C PHE A 108 22.16 -3.00 -51.65
N ASN A 109 22.72 -2.00 -52.31
CA ASN A 109 22.19 -0.64 -52.32
C ASN A 109 21.53 -0.34 -53.67
N LEU A 110 22.29 -0.40 -54.76
CA LEU A 110 21.78 -0.10 -56.11
C LEU A 110 22.61 -0.71 -57.24
N TRP A 111 21.99 -0.80 -58.41
CA TRP A 111 22.65 -1.06 -59.69
C TRP A 111 23.09 0.24 -60.36
N ASN A 112 24.29 0.25 -60.93
CA ASN A 112 24.72 1.29 -61.88
C ASN A 112 25.46 0.65 -63.07
N SER A 113 25.81 1.46 -64.06
CA SER A 113 26.42 0.94 -65.29
C SER A 113 27.57 1.81 -65.80
N ASP A 114 28.42 1.21 -66.63
CA ASP A 114 29.34 1.88 -67.54
C ASP A 114 29.07 1.38 -68.97
N PRO A 115 28.63 2.23 -69.91
CA PRO A 115 28.28 3.66 -69.73
C PRO A 115 27.12 3.90 -68.75
N THR A 116 27.01 5.08 -68.14
CA THR A 116 26.09 5.41 -67.03
C THR A 116 24.63 5.65 -67.43
N ASP A 117 24.21 5.20 -68.61
CA ASP A 117 22.90 5.48 -69.20
C ASP A 117 22.04 4.21 -69.40
N ALA A 118 22.42 3.09 -68.76
CA ALA A 118 21.59 1.91 -68.76
C ALA A 118 20.23 2.20 -68.11
N ILE A 119 19.18 1.56 -68.63
CA ILE A 119 17.82 1.69 -68.13
C ILE A 119 17.47 0.43 -67.38
N PHE A 120 17.24 0.57 -66.08
CA PHE A 120 16.80 -0.50 -65.18
C PHE A 120 15.31 -0.38 -64.90
N ASP A 121 14.63 -1.52 -64.73
CA ASP A 121 13.23 -1.54 -64.27
C ASP A 121 13.13 -1.03 -62.82
N ASP A 122 14.01 -1.51 -61.94
CA ASP A 122 14.21 -1.01 -60.58
C ASP A 122 15.70 -1.15 -60.21
N GLU A 123 16.41 -0.03 -60.13
CA GLU A 123 17.83 0.00 -59.78
C GLU A 123 18.10 -0.34 -58.30
N TYR A 124 17.09 -0.30 -57.42
CA TYR A 124 17.20 -0.59 -55.98
C TYR A 124 16.76 -2.03 -55.62
N ALA A 125 16.35 -2.82 -56.61
CA ALA A 125 16.06 -4.24 -56.43
C ALA A 125 17.29 -5.10 -56.75
N ASN A 126 17.64 -6.04 -55.86
CA ASN A 126 18.76 -6.97 -56.08
C ASN A 126 18.51 -7.95 -57.25
N THR A 127 17.30 -7.96 -57.81
CA THR A 127 16.94 -8.60 -59.08
C THR A 127 16.17 -7.61 -59.92
N THR A 128 16.63 -7.34 -61.13
CA THR A 128 16.03 -6.32 -62.00
C THR A 128 16.28 -6.65 -63.47
N ASP A 129 15.54 -5.99 -64.37
CA ASP A 129 15.78 -6.08 -65.81
C ASP A 129 16.54 -4.84 -66.29
N VAL A 130 17.50 -5.03 -67.19
CA VAL A 130 18.24 -3.94 -67.87
C VAL A 130 18.00 -3.98 -69.38
N LEU A 131 17.70 -2.83 -69.99
CA LEU A 131 17.52 -2.72 -71.43
C LEU A 131 18.87 -2.76 -72.17
N MET A 132 19.01 -3.68 -73.11
CA MET A 132 20.22 -3.90 -73.89
C MET A 132 20.17 -3.16 -75.23
N ASN A 133 20.39 -1.85 -75.20
CA ASN A 133 20.49 -0.99 -76.39
C ASN A 133 21.95 -0.72 -76.83
N GLN A 134 22.93 -1.09 -76.00
CA GLN A 134 24.37 -1.08 -76.26
C GLN A 134 25.09 -2.03 -75.29
N PRO A 135 26.40 -2.29 -75.44
CA PRO A 135 27.14 -3.07 -74.46
C PRO A 135 27.26 -2.32 -73.13
N TYR A 136 27.07 -3.04 -72.03
CA TYR A 136 27.16 -2.48 -70.68
C TYR A 136 28.06 -3.33 -69.78
N THR A 137 28.79 -2.66 -68.89
CA THR A 137 29.23 -3.27 -67.62
C THR A 137 28.33 -2.74 -66.51
N VAL A 138 27.56 -3.60 -65.87
CA VAL A 138 26.65 -3.23 -64.79
C VAL A 138 27.25 -3.66 -63.45
N TYR A 139 27.23 -2.78 -62.45
CA TYR A 139 27.75 -3.07 -61.12
C TYR A 139 26.65 -3.09 -60.05
N ALA A 140 26.65 -4.15 -59.24
CA ALA A 140 25.94 -4.17 -57.97
C ALA A 140 26.74 -3.40 -56.92
N ASN A 141 26.18 -2.33 -56.37
CA ASN A 141 26.81 -1.53 -55.34
C ASN A 141 26.33 -2.00 -53.97
N TYR A 142 27.27 -2.26 -53.07
CA TYR A 142 27.01 -2.71 -51.71
C TYR A 142 27.52 -1.70 -50.69
N ASP A 143 26.73 -1.49 -49.64
CA ASP A 143 27.12 -0.71 -48.48
C ASP A 143 27.39 -1.62 -47.27
N LYS A 144 28.37 -1.23 -46.45
CA LYS A 144 28.64 -1.94 -45.20
C LYS A 144 27.46 -1.80 -44.25
N GLY A 145 26.93 -2.92 -43.78
CA GLY A 145 25.88 -2.96 -42.79
C GLY A 145 26.34 -2.48 -41.41
N VAL A 146 25.37 -2.30 -40.53
CA VAL A 146 25.54 -1.90 -39.14
C VAL A 146 25.07 -3.01 -38.21
N LYS A 147 25.80 -3.22 -37.11
CA LYS A 147 25.52 -4.28 -36.14
C LYS A 147 24.63 -3.73 -35.03
N LEU A 148 23.48 -4.37 -34.82
CA LEU A 148 22.67 -4.22 -33.62
C LEU A 148 23.01 -5.34 -32.65
N THR A 149 23.48 -4.99 -31.46
CA THR A 149 23.57 -5.90 -30.32
C THR A 149 22.39 -5.61 -29.39
N VAL A 150 21.66 -6.63 -29.00
CA VAL A 150 20.64 -6.55 -27.95
C VAL A 150 21.14 -7.37 -26.77
N SER A 151 21.15 -6.79 -25.57
CA SER A 151 21.71 -7.45 -24.38
C SER A 151 20.95 -7.07 -23.12
N LYS A 152 21.06 -7.89 -22.08
CA LYS A 152 20.48 -7.65 -20.75
C LYS A 152 21.54 -7.15 -19.77
N SER A 153 21.12 -6.24 -18.90
CA SER A 153 21.90 -5.72 -17.80
C SER A 153 21.05 -5.83 -16.52
N PRO A 154 21.47 -6.60 -15.50
CA PRO A 154 22.66 -7.46 -15.49
C PRO A 154 22.58 -8.61 -16.51
N ILE A 155 23.71 -9.24 -16.80
CA ILE A 155 23.80 -10.35 -17.76
C ILE A 155 23.14 -11.60 -17.16
N HIS A 156 22.07 -12.09 -17.77
CA HIS A 156 21.42 -13.37 -17.45
C HIS A 156 20.67 -13.92 -18.67
N SER A 157 20.38 -15.22 -18.66
CA SER A 157 19.72 -15.92 -19.78
C SER A 157 18.21 -16.14 -19.60
N GLU A 158 17.64 -15.76 -18.45
CA GLU A 158 16.21 -15.89 -18.20
C GLU A 158 15.36 -15.02 -19.14
N GLY A 159 14.11 -15.42 -19.37
CA GLY A 159 13.18 -14.70 -20.24
C GLY A 159 13.51 -14.79 -21.73
N TRP A 160 13.18 -13.75 -22.49
CA TRP A 160 13.42 -13.67 -23.93
C TRP A 160 13.87 -12.27 -24.39
N ILE A 161 14.54 -12.25 -25.54
CA ILE A 161 14.83 -11.06 -26.36
C ILE A 161 14.14 -11.26 -27.72
N SER A 162 13.52 -10.23 -28.28
CA SER A 162 12.91 -10.26 -29.62
C SER A 162 13.50 -9.20 -30.52
N ILE A 163 13.75 -9.56 -31.78
CA ILE A 163 14.18 -8.65 -32.86
C ILE A 163 13.28 -8.89 -34.06
N GLN A 164 12.62 -7.82 -34.55
CA GLN A 164 11.66 -7.87 -35.67
C GLN A 164 10.61 -8.99 -35.52
N GLY A 165 10.08 -9.16 -34.30
CA GLY A 165 9.06 -10.17 -33.98
C GLY A 165 9.59 -11.61 -33.82
N SER A 166 10.88 -11.86 -34.04
CA SER A 166 11.51 -13.16 -33.75
C SER A 166 12.02 -13.19 -32.31
N SER A 167 11.43 -14.05 -31.47
CA SER A 167 11.82 -14.21 -30.06
C SER A 167 12.90 -15.28 -29.86
N TYR A 168 13.85 -14.98 -28.99
CA TYR A 168 14.97 -15.80 -28.58
C TYR A 168 14.94 -15.94 -27.06
N SER A 169 14.75 -17.15 -26.55
CA SER A 169 14.73 -17.45 -25.10
C SER A 169 16.05 -18.08 -24.66
N GLY A 170 16.39 -17.99 -23.37
CA GLY A 170 17.60 -18.61 -22.85
C GLY A 170 18.89 -17.89 -23.29
N VAL A 171 18.81 -16.60 -23.58
CA VAL A 171 19.92 -15.79 -24.12
C VAL A 171 20.09 -14.51 -23.31
N ASP A 172 21.34 -14.15 -23.02
CA ASP A 172 21.71 -12.88 -22.38
C ASP A 172 22.02 -11.77 -23.39
N SER A 173 22.44 -12.15 -24.60
CA SER A 173 22.71 -11.23 -25.69
C SER A 173 22.54 -11.90 -27.05
N ILE A 174 22.13 -11.12 -28.04
CA ILE A 174 22.04 -11.52 -29.44
C ILE A 174 22.43 -10.34 -30.32
N PHE A 175 23.04 -10.60 -31.48
CA PHE A 175 23.29 -9.56 -32.47
C PHE A 175 22.81 -9.95 -33.87
N ARG A 176 22.53 -8.93 -34.67
CA ARG A 176 22.15 -9.02 -36.09
C ARG A 176 22.76 -7.85 -36.86
N TRP A 177 22.98 -8.05 -38.15
CA TRP A 177 23.40 -7.01 -39.07
C TRP A 177 22.21 -6.53 -39.89
N TYR A 178 22.16 -5.23 -40.13
CA TYR A 178 21.11 -4.59 -40.91
C TYR A 178 21.70 -3.54 -41.87
N PRO A 179 21.01 -3.23 -42.97
CA PRO A 179 21.28 -2.03 -43.76
C PRO A 179 21.28 -0.77 -42.90
N LYS A 180 22.11 0.20 -43.29
CA LYS A 180 22.14 1.50 -42.64
C LYS A 180 20.84 2.27 -42.93
N GLY A 181 20.23 2.82 -41.89
CA GLY A 181 18.97 3.56 -41.95
C GLY A 181 17.74 2.71 -41.61
N ASP A 182 17.89 1.40 -41.47
CA ASP A 182 16.79 0.51 -41.11
C ASP A 182 16.21 0.82 -39.73
N SER A 183 14.89 0.70 -39.64
CA SER A 183 14.15 0.82 -38.38
C SER A 183 13.84 -0.58 -37.85
N ILE A 184 14.48 -0.93 -36.74
CA ILE A 184 14.43 -2.27 -36.14
C ILE A 184 13.63 -2.23 -34.86
N GLN A 185 12.57 -3.05 -34.79
CA GLN A 185 11.86 -3.27 -33.53
C GLN A 185 12.63 -4.27 -32.67
N VAL A 186 12.84 -3.91 -31.41
CA VAL A 186 13.38 -4.78 -30.36
C VAL A 186 12.37 -4.87 -29.22
N ALA A 187 12.31 -6.02 -28.55
CA ALA A 187 11.50 -6.19 -27.35
C ALA A 187 12.15 -7.18 -26.38
N VAL A 188 11.77 -7.15 -25.11
CA VAL A 188 12.19 -8.12 -24.10
C VAL A 188 11.01 -8.51 -23.21
N SER A 189 11.14 -9.61 -22.47
CA SER A 189 10.20 -9.94 -21.40
C SER A 189 10.28 -8.93 -20.25
N ILE A 190 9.12 -8.51 -19.74
CA ILE A 190 9.01 -7.60 -18.60
C ILE A 190 9.52 -8.27 -17.30
N ILE A 191 9.26 -9.56 -17.14
CA ILE A 191 9.63 -10.34 -15.96
C ILE A 191 10.45 -11.55 -16.38
N ASP A 192 11.66 -11.63 -15.82
CA ASP A 192 12.62 -12.70 -16.05
C ASP A 192 12.80 -13.49 -14.75
N THR A 193 11.98 -14.53 -14.60
CA THR A 193 11.90 -15.33 -13.37
C THR A 193 13.17 -16.15 -13.14
N LEU A 194 13.84 -15.93 -12.01
CA LEU A 194 15.03 -16.67 -11.60
C LEU A 194 14.69 -17.90 -10.76
N SER A 195 13.66 -17.79 -9.92
CA SER A 195 13.18 -18.83 -9.03
C SER A 195 11.70 -18.59 -8.67
N THR A 196 11.14 -19.40 -7.77
CA THR A 196 9.79 -19.13 -7.23
C THR A 196 9.68 -17.83 -6.45
N ASP A 197 10.81 -17.27 -6.01
CA ASP A 197 10.86 -16.19 -5.02
C ASP A 197 11.74 -15.00 -5.46
N SER A 198 12.35 -15.07 -6.64
CA SER A 198 13.13 -13.97 -7.22
C SER A 198 12.96 -13.87 -8.75
N ALA A 199 13.00 -12.64 -9.25
CA ALA A 199 12.92 -12.33 -10.67
C ALA A 199 13.69 -11.06 -11.00
N TYR A 200 14.06 -10.86 -12.26
CA TYR A 200 14.50 -9.58 -12.80
C TYR A 200 13.31 -8.85 -13.43
N ILE A 201 13.10 -7.58 -13.08
CA ILE A 201 12.01 -6.75 -13.58
C ILE A 201 12.59 -5.66 -14.47
N PHE A 202 12.11 -5.63 -15.71
CA PHE A 202 12.54 -4.67 -16.72
C PHE A 202 12.24 -3.23 -16.27
N GLN A 203 13.25 -2.37 -16.30
CA GLN A 203 13.15 -0.96 -15.92
C GLN A 203 13.18 -0.01 -17.11
N GLY A 204 13.58 -0.50 -18.28
CA GLY A 204 13.74 0.29 -19.48
C GLY A 204 14.93 -0.16 -20.31
N TRP A 205 14.98 0.33 -21.52
CA TRP A 205 16.18 0.30 -22.35
C TRP A 205 17.08 1.49 -22.02
N ASN A 206 18.36 1.39 -22.36
CA ASN A 206 19.29 2.53 -22.35
C ASN A 206 18.86 3.70 -23.29
N PHE A 207 17.80 3.54 -24.09
CA PHE A 207 17.27 4.55 -25.02
C PHE A 207 15.74 4.71 -25.02
N ALA A 208 15.00 3.90 -24.27
CA ALA A 208 13.53 3.89 -24.28
C ALA A 208 12.98 3.32 -22.95
N LEU A 209 11.72 3.62 -22.59
CA LEU A 209 11.13 3.12 -21.34
C LEU A 209 10.22 1.90 -21.53
N GLU A 210 9.63 1.76 -22.70
CA GLU A 210 8.71 0.65 -22.99
C GLU A 210 9.49 -0.65 -23.27
N ASP A 211 8.90 -1.80 -22.92
CA ASP A 211 9.49 -3.13 -23.16
C ASP A 211 9.73 -3.42 -24.64
N THR A 212 8.94 -2.78 -25.51
CA THR A 212 9.06 -2.78 -26.97
C THR A 212 9.50 -1.40 -27.48
N ALA A 213 10.58 -1.35 -28.24
CA ALA A 213 11.15 -0.11 -28.78
C ALA A 213 11.60 -0.25 -30.24
N ILE A 214 11.77 0.88 -30.93
CA ILE A 214 12.28 0.95 -32.31
C ILE A 214 13.61 1.70 -32.32
N VAL A 215 14.62 1.09 -32.94
CA VAL A 215 15.95 1.67 -33.14
C VAL A 215 16.14 1.97 -34.63
N VAL A 216 16.57 3.18 -34.97
CA VAL A 216 17.02 3.51 -36.33
C VAL A 216 18.53 3.35 -36.40
N LEU A 217 19.01 2.39 -37.19
CA LEU A 217 20.42 2.00 -37.21
C LEU A 217 21.24 2.82 -38.21
N ASN A 218 21.84 3.92 -37.73
CA ASN A 218 22.75 4.73 -38.55
C ASN A 218 24.23 4.31 -38.43
N ASP A 219 24.58 3.66 -37.32
CA ASP A 219 25.88 3.09 -36.97
C ASP A 219 25.63 1.85 -36.11
N ASN A 220 26.69 1.13 -35.70
CA ASN A 220 26.55 0.04 -34.74
C ASN A 220 25.88 0.54 -33.46
N PHE A 221 24.95 -0.25 -32.92
CA PHE A 221 24.14 0.14 -31.77
C PHE A 221 24.01 -1.01 -30.76
N ASP A 222 24.21 -0.69 -29.48
CA ASP A 222 23.99 -1.62 -28.38
C ASP A 222 22.71 -1.22 -27.64
N ALA A 223 21.64 -1.98 -27.89
CA ALA A 223 20.38 -1.91 -27.17
C ALA A 223 20.50 -2.73 -25.88
N ILE A 224 20.53 -2.05 -24.73
CA ILE A 224 20.71 -2.67 -23.42
C ILE A 224 19.39 -2.56 -22.68
N ALA A 225 18.78 -3.71 -22.36
CA ALA A 225 17.62 -3.80 -21.49
C ALA A 225 18.12 -3.83 -20.04
N GLU A 226 17.75 -2.82 -19.27
CA GLU A 226 18.08 -2.68 -17.86
C GLU A 226 17.00 -3.37 -17.01
N TYR A 227 17.46 -4.19 -16.06
CA TYR A 227 16.63 -4.93 -15.13
C TYR A 227 17.09 -4.69 -13.71
N GLU A 228 16.14 -4.68 -12.79
CA GLU A 228 16.41 -4.69 -11.36
C GLU A 228 15.96 -6.01 -10.74
N LEU A 229 16.75 -6.52 -9.79
CA LEU A 229 16.39 -7.72 -9.04
C LEU A 229 15.15 -7.40 -8.20
N ALA A 230 14.19 -8.31 -8.14
CA ALA A 230 13.01 -8.22 -7.32
C ALA A 230 12.77 -9.53 -6.57
N TYR A 231 12.13 -9.42 -5.41
CA TYR A 231 11.70 -10.55 -4.59
C TYR A 231 10.19 -10.65 -4.54
N ARG A 232 9.71 -11.89 -4.40
CA ARG A 232 8.28 -12.15 -4.27
C ARG A 232 7.79 -11.69 -2.89
N ALA A 233 6.73 -10.90 -2.87
CA ALA A 233 5.98 -10.57 -1.67
C ALA A 233 4.63 -11.29 -1.70
N LEU A 234 4.34 -12.09 -0.67
CA LEU A 234 3.08 -12.81 -0.51
C LEU A 234 2.41 -12.45 0.82
N LEU A 235 1.30 -11.72 0.75
CA LEU A 235 0.54 -11.27 1.92
C LEU A 235 -0.84 -11.92 1.92
N THR A 236 -1.29 -12.39 3.08
CA THR A 236 -2.56 -13.14 3.20
C THR A 236 -3.33 -12.77 4.46
N LYS A 237 -4.65 -12.96 4.44
CA LYS A 237 -5.50 -12.94 5.64
C LYS A 237 -5.80 -14.36 6.12
N LEU A 238 -5.76 -14.58 7.43
CA LEU A 238 -6.12 -15.85 8.06
C LEU A 238 -7.11 -15.63 9.23
N PRO A 239 -8.29 -16.29 9.21
CA PRO A 239 -8.79 -17.16 8.14
C PRO A 239 -9.02 -16.40 6.82
N ALA A 240 -8.97 -17.12 5.70
CA ALA A 240 -9.19 -16.54 4.38
C ALA A 240 -10.66 -16.15 4.23
N GLU A 241 -10.94 -14.85 4.22
CA GLU A 241 -12.30 -14.31 4.28
C GLU A 241 -12.38 -12.95 3.55
N THR A 242 -13.54 -12.61 2.98
CA THR A 242 -13.70 -11.49 2.03
C THR A 242 -14.08 -10.15 2.67
N LEU A 243 -14.22 -10.09 3.99
CA LEU A 243 -14.53 -8.88 4.74
C LEU A 243 -13.26 -8.05 4.94
N GLY A 244 -13.45 -6.82 5.41
CA GLY A 244 -12.34 -5.90 5.65
C GLY A 244 -11.56 -5.51 4.40
N THR A 245 -10.33 -5.06 4.64
CA THR A 245 -9.44 -4.54 3.60
C THR A 245 -7.99 -4.94 3.84
N MET A 246 -7.23 -5.04 2.74
CA MET A 246 -5.77 -5.02 2.73
C MET A 246 -5.35 -3.82 1.89
N THR A 247 -4.38 -3.04 2.33
CA THR A 247 -3.90 -1.87 1.61
C THR A 247 -2.40 -2.01 1.38
N ILE A 248 -1.95 -1.87 0.13
CA ILE A 248 -0.54 -1.93 -0.25
C ILE A 248 -0.19 -0.61 -0.94
N ASP A 249 0.79 0.12 -0.42
CA ASP A 249 1.26 1.40 -0.96
C ASP A 249 0.12 2.42 -1.20
N GLY A 250 -0.90 2.38 -0.33
CA GLY A 250 -2.09 3.23 -0.40
C GLY A 250 -3.21 2.69 -1.30
N GLU A 251 -2.99 1.64 -2.09
CA GLU A 251 -4.02 0.99 -2.90
C GLU A 251 -4.83 0.01 -2.04
N VAL A 252 -6.16 0.17 -2.04
CA VAL A 252 -7.07 -0.58 -1.17
C VAL A 252 -7.70 -1.77 -1.89
N TYR A 253 -7.41 -2.96 -1.38
CA TYR A 253 -8.01 -4.22 -1.81
C TYR A 253 -9.15 -4.61 -0.85
N SER A 254 -10.27 -5.05 -1.42
CA SER A 254 -11.47 -5.50 -0.68
C SER A 254 -12.08 -6.75 -1.32
N GLY A 255 -13.02 -7.40 -0.62
CA GLY A 255 -13.68 -8.59 -1.14
C GLY A 255 -12.71 -9.76 -1.31
N ALA A 256 -12.79 -10.48 -2.43
CA ALA A 256 -11.86 -11.58 -2.70
C ALA A 256 -10.39 -11.13 -2.84
N ASN A 257 -10.17 -9.87 -3.22
CA ASN A 257 -8.83 -9.33 -3.46
C ASN A 257 -8.08 -8.97 -2.17
N SER A 258 -8.78 -8.82 -1.03
CA SER A 258 -8.12 -8.58 0.27
C SER A 258 -7.58 -9.86 0.93
N ILE A 259 -7.97 -11.04 0.42
CA ILE A 259 -7.57 -12.34 1.00
C ILE A 259 -6.09 -12.62 0.77
N ARG A 260 -5.58 -12.26 -0.42
CA ARG A 260 -4.23 -12.59 -0.89
C ARG A 260 -3.75 -11.50 -1.83
N TYR A 261 -2.57 -10.97 -1.54
CA TYR A 261 -1.79 -10.13 -2.42
C TYR A 261 -0.47 -10.85 -2.75
N GLU A 262 -0.08 -10.84 -4.03
CA GLU A 262 1.16 -11.43 -4.51
C GLU A 262 1.71 -10.58 -5.65
N ASP A 263 2.95 -10.10 -5.49
CA ASP A 263 3.63 -9.27 -6.49
C ASP A 263 5.16 -9.36 -6.36
N TRP A 264 5.87 -8.78 -7.33
CA TRP A 264 7.32 -8.64 -7.33
C TRP A 264 7.72 -7.24 -6.85
N TRP A 265 8.43 -7.18 -5.72
CA TRP A 265 8.96 -5.93 -5.19
C TRP A 265 10.45 -5.80 -5.48
N ILE A 266 10.84 -4.67 -6.07
CA ILE A 266 12.23 -4.36 -6.44
C ILE A 266 13.14 -4.43 -5.21
N GLN A 267 14.35 -4.95 -5.36
CA GLN A 267 15.27 -5.11 -4.24
C GLN A 267 15.53 -3.77 -3.55
N GLY A 268 15.30 -3.72 -2.24
CA GLY A 268 15.51 -2.54 -1.41
C GLY A 268 14.42 -1.47 -1.53
N SER A 269 13.34 -1.70 -2.28
CA SER A 269 12.16 -0.84 -2.24
C SER A 269 11.43 -0.95 -0.90
N GLU A 270 10.87 0.16 -0.46
CA GLU A 270 10.04 0.24 0.74
C GLU A 270 8.56 0.19 0.36
N HIS A 271 7.80 -0.63 1.07
CA HIS A 271 6.36 -0.82 0.86
C HIS A 271 5.59 -0.64 2.16
N THR A 272 4.45 0.04 2.09
CA THR A 272 3.52 0.15 3.22
C THR A 272 2.40 -0.87 3.08
N VAL A 273 2.09 -1.56 4.18
CA VAL A 273 1.06 -2.59 4.23
C VAL A 273 0.16 -2.33 5.42
N ASP A 274 -1.12 -2.19 5.17
CA ASP A 274 -2.15 -2.11 6.20
C ASP A 274 -3.21 -3.18 6.03
N VAL A 275 -3.76 -3.66 7.13
CA VAL A 275 -4.99 -4.46 7.14
C VAL A 275 -6.02 -3.84 8.06
N SER A 276 -7.29 -4.08 7.79
CA SER A 276 -8.39 -3.62 8.64
C SER A 276 -8.23 -4.16 10.07
N VAL A 277 -8.38 -3.29 11.07
CA VAL A 277 -8.29 -3.67 12.49
C VAL A 277 -9.43 -4.59 12.93
N ALA A 278 -10.58 -4.50 12.25
CA ALA A 278 -11.74 -5.31 12.51
C ALA A 278 -12.55 -5.51 11.22
N ASP A 279 -13.10 -6.72 11.07
CA ASP A 279 -13.88 -7.14 9.92
C ASP A 279 -15.28 -7.57 10.36
N ASP A 280 -16.27 -6.71 10.14
CA ASP A 280 -17.62 -6.89 10.65
C ASP A 280 -18.36 -8.04 9.93
N VAL A 281 -18.80 -9.04 10.69
CA VAL A 281 -19.62 -10.16 10.19
C VAL A 281 -21.10 -9.83 10.35
N SER A 282 -21.46 -9.23 11.49
CA SER A 282 -22.79 -8.73 11.82
C SER A 282 -22.69 -7.60 12.85
N SER A 283 -23.81 -7.05 13.31
CA SER A 283 -23.80 -6.03 14.38
C SER A 283 -23.30 -6.53 15.74
N THR A 284 -23.15 -7.85 15.93
CA THR A 284 -22.72 -8.46 17.20
C THR A 284 -21.56 -9.44 17.07
N GLN A 285 -20.98 -9.59 15.88
CA GLN A 285 -19.83 -10.44 15.62
C GLN A 285 -18.89 -9.78 14.60
N ARG A 286 -17.59 -9.82 14.88
CA ARG A 286 -16.54 -9.37 13.96
C ARG A 286 -15.29 -10.23 14.08
N TYR A 287 -14.38 -10.10 13.14
CA TYR A 287 -13.02 -10.62 13.27
C TYR A 287 -12.07 -9.47 13.61
N GLY A 288 -11.43 -9.51 14.78
CA GLY A 288 -10.42 -8.53 15.17
C GLY A 288 -9.03 -8.97 14.72
N PHE A 289 -8.25 -8.03 14.19
CA PHE A 289 -6.84 -8.26 13.90
C PHE A 289 -6.10 -8.53 15.21
N THR A 290 -5.34 -9.63 15.25
CA THR A 290 -4.54 -10.00 16.43
C THR A 290 -3.08 -9.64 16.26
N ARG A 291 -2.48 -10.10 15.15
CA ARG A 291 -1.07 -9.93 14.82
C ARG A 291 -0.77 -10.40 13.41
N TRP A 292 0.41 -10.05 12.92
CA TRP A 292 1.03 -10.71 11.78
C TRP A 292 1.65 -12.05 12.18
N SER A 293 1.89 -12.94 11.20
CA SER A 293 2.50 -14.26 11.41
C SER A 293 3.92 -14.22 11.99
N ASP A 294 4.62 -13.09 11.85
CA ASP A 294 5.92 -12.81 12.45
C ASP A 294 5.84 -12.26 13.89
N GLY A 295 4.63 -12.07 14.41
CA GLY A 295 4.37 -11.67 15.80
C GLY A 295 4.06 -10.19 16.01
N ILE A 296 4.10 -9.35 14.97
CA ILE A 296 3.84 -7.91 15.12
C ILE A 296 2.36 -7.61 15.37
N LEU A 297 2.07 -6.80 16.39
CA LEU A 297 0.71 -6.47 16.86
C LEU A 297 0.08 -5.25 16.17
N SER A 298 0.86 -4.49 15.40
CA SER A 298 0.32 -3.38 14.60
C SER A 298 -0.30 -3.93 13.31
N SER A 299 -1.52 -3.51 13.00
CA SER A 299 -2.16 -3.83 11.70
C SER A 299 -1.50 -3.11 10.51
N SER A 300 -0.64 -2.13 10.80
CA SER A 300 0.16 -1.38 9.83
C SER A 300 1.63 -1.79 9.90
N ARG A 301 2.29 -1.86 8.73
CA ARG A 301 3.67 -2.29 8.53
C ARG A 301 4.35 -1.45 7.46
N THR A 302 5.66 -1.31 7.62
CA THR A 302 6.58 -0.90 6.56
C THR A 302 7.55 -2.05 6.33
N LEU A 303 7.62 -2.53 5.10
CA LEU A 303 8.45 -3.67 4.69
C LEU A 303 9.50 -3.18 3.68
N ILE A 304 10.70 -3.76 3.74
CA ILE A 304 11.77 -3.49 2.77
C ILE A 304 12.00 -4.80 2.00
N ALA A 305 11.95 -4.74 0.68
CA ALA A 305 12.10 -5.90 -0.20
C ALA A 305 13.57 -6.33 -0.35
N ASP A 306 14.25 -6.70 0.74
CA ASP A 306 15.64 -7.19 0.72
C ASP A 306 15.74 -8.72 0.58
N ALA A 307 14.62 -9.41 0.74
CA ALA A 307 14.47 -10.86 0.60
C ALA A 307 13.00 -11.19 0.25
N PRO A 308 12.69 -12.42 -0.16
CA PRO A 308 11.31 -12.87 -0.34
C PRO A 308 10.53 -12.79 0.97
N GLU A 309 9.30 -12.28 0.89
CA GLU A 309 8.46 -12.01 2.06
C GLU A 309 7.17 -12.83 2.00
N SER A 310 6.79 -13.42 3.14
CA SER A 310 5.52 -14.15 3.24
C SER A 310 4.90 -13.94 4.62
N LEU A 311 3.86 -13.11 4.67
CA LEU A 311 3.17 -12.76 5.89
C LEU A 311 1.68 -13.09 5.82
N SER A 312 1.13 -13.44 6.98
CA SER A 312 -0.31 -13.58 7.17
C SER A 312 -0.77 -12.65 8.29
N ALA A 313 -1.77 -11.81 8.00
CA ALA A 313 -2.53 -11.11 9.02
C ALA A 313 -3.48 -12.11 9.70
N LEU A 314 -3.30 -12.31 11.00
CA LEU A 314 -4.06 -13.26 11.79
C LEU A 314 -5.21 -12.54 12.48
N TYR A 315 -6.41 -13.07 12.29
CA TYR A 315 -7.64 -12.57 12.87
C TYR A 315 -8.22 -13.58 13.85
N TRP A 316 -8.91 -13.07 14.87
CA TRP A 316 -9.68 -13.88 15.80
C TRP A 316 -11.08 -13.35 15.97
N THR A 317 -12.01 -14.19 16.40
CA THR A 317 -13.42 -13.79 16.54
C THR A 317 -13.61 -12.93 17.78
N GLU A 318 -14.36 -11.84 17.63
CA GLU A 318 -14.89 -11.04 18.73
C GLU A 318 -16.42 -11.06 18.70
N TYR A 319 -17.02 -11.07 19.89
CA TYR A 319 -18.45 -10.91 20.08
C TYR A 319 -18.74 -9.63 20.85
N LEU A 320 -19.89 -9.01 20.57
CA LEU A 320 -20.35 -7.86 21.33
C LEU A 320 -20.96 -8.33 22.65
N ALA A 321 -20.40 -7.89 23.77
CA ALA A 321 -20.97 -8.06 25.09
C ALA A 321 -21.60 -6.73 25.55
N THR A 322 -22.80 -6.80 26.12
CA THR A 322 -23.54 -5.62 26.59
C THR A 322 -24.01 -5.84 28.01
N VAL A 323 -23.85 -4.82 28.86
CA VAL A 323 -24.50 -4.75 30.18
C VAL A 323 -25.56 -3.64 30.13
N ILE A 324 -26.74 -3.90 30.70
CA ILE A 324 -27.84 -2.95 30.81
C ILE A 324 -28.31 -2.89 32.26
N LYS A 325 -28.43 -1.70 32.83
CA LYS A 325 -29.04 -1.50 34.17
C LYS A 325 -30.57 -1.58 34.08
N ASN A 326 -31.19 -2.22 35.06
CA ASN A 326 -32.63 -2.38 35.16
C ASN A 326 -33.14 -1.97 36.56
N PRO A 327 -33.94 -0.89 36.72
CA PRO A 327 -34.41 0.01 35.65
C PRO A 327 -33.25 0.78 35.01
N ARG A 328 -33.45 1.27 33.79
CA ARG A 328 -32.44 2.06 33.09
C ARG A 328 -32.21 3.38 33.80
N GLN A 329 -30.97 3.58 34.24
CA GLN A 329 -30.53 4.79 34.93
C GLN A 329 -29.04 5.00 34.65
N SER A 330 -28.63 6.27 34.53
CA SER A 330 -27.28 6.67 34.09
C SER A 330 -26.38 7.07 35.26
N TYR A 331 -26.64 6.58 36.46
CA TYR A 331 -25.85 6.86 37.66
C TYR A 331 -24.84 5.74 37.90
N GLY A 332 -23.84 5.99 38.73
CA GLY A 332 -22.78 5.01 39.01
C GLY A 332 -21.94 4.66 37.78
N TRP A 333 -21.51 3.41 37.67
CA TRP A 333 -20.65 2.92 36.58
C TRP A 333 -20.98 1.47 36.19
N ILE A 334 -20.50 1.07 35.02
CA ILE A 334 -20.44 -0.31 34.52
C ILE A 334 -18.97 -0.57 34.17
N ALA A 335 -18.42 -1.73 34.48
CA ALA A 335 -17.10 -2.12 33.99
C ALA A 335 -17.10 -3.45 33.24
N MET A 336 -16.26 -3.54 32.22
CA MET A 336 -16.03 -4.74 31.42
C MET A 336 -14.53 -4.93 31.28
N ASP A 337 -13.99 -6.00 31.87
CA ASP A 337 -12.55 -6.31 31.88
C ASP A 337 -11.67 -5.13 32.35
N GLY A 338 -12.14 -4.41 33.38
CA GLY A 338 -11.45 -3.25 33.95
C GLY A 338 -11.67 -1.92 33.21
N GLU A 339 -12.28 -1.90 32.02
CA GLU A 339 -12.72 -0.66 31.37
C GLU A 339 -13.99 -0.14 32.05
N ILE A 340 -13.95 1.09 32.57
CA ILE A 340 -15.04 1.71 33.34
C ILE A 340 -15.83 2.70 32.46
N PHE A 341 -17.13 2.45 32.38
CA PHE A 341 -18.14 3.30 31.74
C PHE A 341 -18.92 4.03 32.83
N GLU A 342 -18.46 5.24 33.18
CA GLU A 342 -19.13 6.08 34.17
C GLU A 342 -20.45 6.63 33.62
N TYR A 343 -21.38 6.91 34.53
CA TYR A 343 -22.66 7.56 34.26
C TYR A 343 -23.47 6.93 33.11
N SER A 344 -23.48 5.60 33.05
CA SER A 344 -24.01 4.84 31.92
C SER A 344 -25.12 3.89 32.36
N ASP A 345 -26.23 3.90 31.61
CA ASP A 345 -27.36 2.97 31.82
C ASP A 345 -27.19 1.64 31.08
N SER A 346 -26.24 1.61 30.16
CA SER A 346 -25.80 0.46 29.40
C SER A 346 -24.41 0.73 28.87
N ALA A 347 -23.63 -0.32 28.71
CA ALA A 347 -22.31 -0.26 28.10
C ALA A 347 -22.09 -1.51 27.25
N SER A 348 -21.31 -1.40 26.19
CA SER A 348 -20.96 -2.54 25.35
C SER A 348 -19.48 -2.51 24.98
N SER A 349 -18.87 -3.67 24.92
CA SER A 349 -17.48 -3.84 24.48
C SER A 349 -17.34 -5.08 23.60
N TRP A 350 -16.39 -5.04 22.69
CA TRP A 350 -16.03 -6.19 21.87
C TRP A 350 -15.03 -7.04 22.63
N VAL A 351 -15.34 -8.31 22.78
CA VAL A 351 -14.59 -9.24 23.61
C VAL A 351 -14.22 -10.47 22.79
N TRP A 352 -13.00 -10.98 22.99
CA TRP A 352 -12.50 -12.12 22.23
C TRP A 352 -13.28 -13.38 22.56
N LYS A 353 -13.58 -14.18 21.54
CA LYS A 353 -14.15 -15.51 21.72
C LYS A 353 -13.21 -16.37 22.59
N ASP A 354 -13.81 -17.17 23.48
CA ASP A 354 -13.19 -18.07 24.45
C ASP A 354 -12.40 -17.33 25.56
N SER A 355 -12.52 -15.99 25.64
CA SER A 355 -12.02 -15.22 26.79
C SER A 355 -13.01 -15.28 27.96
N THR A 356 -12.47 -15.23 29.19
CA THR A 356 -13.28 -15.02 30.39
C THR A 356 -13.26 -13.54 30.75
N VAL A 357 -14.42 -12.90 30.71
CA VAL A 357 -14.59 -11.46 30.95
C VAL A 357 -15.20 -11.24 32.33
N LEU A 358 -14.64 -10.32 33.10
CA LEU A 358 -15.21 -9.81 34.34
C LEU A 358 -16.15 -8.64 34.02
N PHE A 359 -17.44 -8.80 34.31
CA PHE A 359 -18.43 -7.74 34.25
C PHE A 359 -18.70 -7.24 35.65
N GLU A 360 -18.69 -5.92 35.83
CA GLU A 360 -18.90 -5.29 37.12
C GLU A 360 -19.89 -4.12 36.99
N VAL A 361 -20.57 -3.81 38.07
CA VAL A 361 -21.40 -2.62 38.19
C VAL A 361 -21.20 -1.99 39.56
N SER A 362 -21.49 -0.70 39.69
CA SER A 362 -21.53 -0.04 40.99
C SER A 362 -22.65 -0.59 41.87
N GLY A 363 -22.34 -0.90 43.14
CA GLY A 363 -23.33 -1.41 44.09
C GLY A 363 -24.39 -0.38 44.49
N TYR A 364 -24.03 0.91 44.48
CA TYR A 364 -24.91 2.01 44.84
C TYR A 364 -24.78 3.15 43.83
N ASP A 365 -25.90 3.54 43.23
CA ASP A 365 -25.94 4.59 42.22
C ASP A 365 -26.77 5.76 42.73
N ILE A 366 -26.09 6.86 43.01
CA ILE A 366 -26.69 8.05 43.63
C ILE A 366 -27.33 8.92 42.55
N ALA A 367 -28.64 9.09 42.65
CA ALA A 367 -29.46 9.89 41.75
C ALA A 367 -29.81 11.24 42.40
N GLY A 368 -29.02 12.27 42.12
CA GLY A 368 -29.22 13.59 42.70
C GLY A 368 -28.91 13.64 44.21
N LEU A 369 -29.69 14.40 44.98
CA LEU A 369 -29.47 14.58 46.43
C LEU A 369 -30.26 13.62 47.32
N CYS A 370 -31.27 12.93 46.79
CA CYS A 370 -32.27 12.23 47.62
C CYS A 370 -32.66 10.84 47.11
N SER A 371 -31.98 10.26 46.12
CA SER A 371 -32.33 8.93 45.62
C SER A 371 -31.10 8.06 45.44
N VAL A 372 -31.23 6.76 45.75
CA VAL A 372 -30.19 5.75 45.56
C VAL A 372 -30.78 4.52 44.89
N TYR A 373 -30.07 4.02 43.88
CA TYR A 373 -30.35 2.72 43.30
C TYR A 373 -29.35 1.73 43.88
N THR A 374 -29.84 0.71 44.57
CA THR A 374 -29.00 -0.35 45.14
C THR A 374 -29.07 -1.57 44.25
N PHE A 375 -27.90 -2.06 43.82
CA PHE A 375 -27.79 -3.30 43.06
C PHE A 375 -28.33 -4.47 43.88
N THR A 376 -29.10 -5.36 43.24
CA THR A 376 -29.66 -6.54 43.89
C THR A 376 -29.06 -7.83 43.38
N ASP A 377 -29.07 -8.00 42.06
CA ASP A 377 -28.70 -9.24 41.40
C ASP A 377 -28.47 -8.99 39.90
N TRP A 378 -27.67 -9.85 39.30
CA TRP A 378 -27.69 -10.04 37.86
C TRP A 378 -28.89 -10.90 37.51
N ALA A 379 -29.60 -10.62 36.40
CA ALA A 379 -30.74 -11.43 35.97
C ALA A 379 -30.41 -12.92 35.72
N ILE A 380 -29.13 -13.26 35.63
CA ILE A 380 -28.60 -14.62 35.54
C ILE A 380 -28.37 -15.30 36.92
N GLY A 381 -28.60 -14.61 38.04
CA GLY A 381 -28.64 -15.17 39.40
C GLY A 381 -27.67 -14.59 40.45
N PRO A 382 -26.40 -14.28 40.15
CA PRO A 382 -25.44 -13.79 41.14
C PRO A 382 -25.86 -12.48 41.81
N THR A 383 -25.57 -12.37 43.11
CA THR A 383 -25.88 -11.19 43.95
C THR A 383 -24.67 -10.30 44.22
N ASP A 384 -23.48 -10.73 43.80
CA ASP A 384 -22.30 -9.88 43.84
C ASP A 384 -22.36 -8.86 42.71
N THR A 385 -21.78 -7.68 42.92
CA THR A 385 -21.72 -6.61 41.92
C THR A 385 -20.85 -6.95 40.71
N PHE A 386 -20.33 -8.17 40.64
CA PHE A 386 -19.52 -8.68 39.55
C PHE A 386 -19.94 -10.10 39.13
N VAL A 387 -19.69 -10.44 37.87
CA VAL A 387 -19.87 -11.78 37.32
C VAL A 387 -18.81 -12.07 36.25
N SER A 388 -18.26 -13.28 36.25
CA SER A 388 -17.31 -13.74 35.23
C SER A 388 -18.00 -14.67 34.24
N ILE A 389 -17.85 -14.41 32.94
CA ILE A 389 -18.47 -15.19 31.87
C ILE A 389 -17.44 -15.53 30.79
N GLU A 390 -17.41 -16.79 30.38
CA GLU A 390 -16.68 -17.25 29.19
C GLU A 390 -17.50 -16.92 27.94
N ILE A 391 -16.89 -16.21 26.98
CA ILE A 391 -17.60 -15.67 25.82
C ILE A 391 -17.50 -16.63 24.63
N ASP A 392 -18.59 -17.30 24.29
CA ASP A 392 -18.69 -18.14 23.09
C ASP A 392 -19.61 -17.53 22.00
N SER A 393 -20.35 -16.49 22.35
CA SER A 393 -21.36 -15.80 21.53
C SER A 393 -21.62 -14.39 22.07
N SER A 394 -22.33 -13.56 21.31
CA SER A 394 -22.74 -12.23 21.79
C SER A 394 -23.74 -12.35 22.95
N ILE A 395 -23.57 -11.53 23.98
CA ILE A 395 -24.34 -11.62 25.23
C ILE A 395 -24.87 -10.26 25.68
N VAL A 396 -26.07 -10.27 26.29
CA VAL A 396 -26.65 -9.13 26.99
C VAL A 396 -26.92 -9.52 28.44
N LEU A 397 -26.32 -8.78 29.38
CA LEU A 397 -26.49 -8.94 30.81
C LEU A 397 -27.35 -7.82 31.37
N TYR A 398 -28.23 -8.18 32.31
CA TYR A 398 -29.04 -7.22 33.02
C TYR A 398 -28.62 -7.17 34.49
N ALA A 399 -28.21 -5.99 34.95
CA ALA A 399 -27.94 -5.71 36.36
C ALA A 399 -29.18 -5.07 36.97
N ASN A 400 -29.82 -5.76 37.92
CA ASN A 400 -31.05 -5.31 38.57
C ASN A 400 -30.73 -4.39 39.75
N TYR A 401 -31.52 -3.33 39.89
CA TYR A 401 -31.43 -2.34 40.95
C TYR A 401 -32.81 -2.07 41.54
N ILE A 402 -32.84 -1.78 42.83
CA ILE A 402 -34.01 -1.21 43.52
C ILE A 402 -33.73 0.26 43.81
N GLY A 403 -34.61 1.14 43.33
CA GLY A 403 -34.56 2.56 43.65
C GLY A 403 -35.27 2.87 44.97
N ASP A 404 -34.62 3.67 45.83
CA ASP A 404 -35.17 4.17 47.08
C ASP A 404 -34.88 5.68 47.25
N THR A 405 -35.62 6.35 48.13
CA THR A 405 -35.44 7.76 48.47
C THR A 405 -34.66 7.90 49.77
N ILE A 406 -33.51 8.58 49.72
CA ILE A 406 -32.74 8.97 50.91
C ILE A 406 -33.38 10.23 51.51
N LYS A 407 -33.83 10.12 52.77
CA LYS A 407 -34.19 11.25 53.61
C LYS A 407 -33.05 11.48 54.60
N LEU A 408 -32.39 12.64 54.51
CA LEU A 408 -31.49 13.12 55.57
C LEU A 408 -32.28 14.06 56.47
N ASP A 409 -32.40 13.71 57.74
CA ASP A 409 -33.14 14.45 58.74
C ASP A 409 -32.48 14.27 60.10
N ILE A 410 -32.07 15.38 60.71
CA ILE A 410 -31.46 15.38 62.03
C ILE A 410 -32.18 16.39 62.93
N GLU A 411 -32.26 16.07 64.21
CA GLU A 411 -32.79 16.95 65.23
C GLU A 411 -31.71 17.26 66.27
N LEU A 412 -31.65 18.52 66.71
CA LEU A 412 -30.76 18.95 67.78
C LEU A 412 -31.60 19.35 68.99
N ASN A 413 -31.23 18.89 70.19
CA ASN A 413 -31.90 19.35 71.43
C ASN A 413 -31.71 20.86 71.67
N THR A 414 -30.56 21.40 71.28
CA THR A 414 -30.20 22.82 71.26
C THR A 414 -29.21 23.06 70.12
N ASN A 415 -29.21 24.26 69.56
CA ASN A 415 -28.22 24.70 68.56
C ASN A 415 -27.33 25.82 69.09
N ILE A 416 -27.35 26.06 70.41
CA ILE A 416 -26.60 27.12 71.09
C ILE A 416 -25.91 26.52 72.31
N TRP A 417 -24.61 26.81 72.46
CA TRP A 417 -23.87 26.65 73.71
C TRP A 417 -23.52 28.03 74.23
N ASN A 418 -24.03 28.39 75.42
CA ASN A 418 -23.77 29.68 76.03
C ASN A 418 -22.62 29.59 77.03
N ILE A 419 -21.68 30.53 76.95
CA ILE A 419 -20.61 30.69 77.95
C ILE A 419 -20.97 31.94 78.76
N ASP A 420 -21.60 31.73 79.92
CA ASP A 420 -22.22 32.78 80.74
C ASP A 420 -21.23 33.68 81.53
N ASP A 421 -19.92 33.54 81.29
CA ASP A 421 -18.89 34.25 82.05
C ASP A 421 -17.82 34.89 81.15
N THR A 422 -17.14 35.89 81.68
CA THR A 422 -15.98 36.50 81.04
C THR A 422 -14.78 35.57 81.20
N LEU A 423 -14.18 35.16 80.09
CA LEU A 423 -12.99 34.32 80.10
C LEU A 423 -11.72 35.18 80.11
N ASP A 424 -10.77 34.82 80.97
CA ASP A 424 -9.42 35.36 80.95
C ASP A 424 -8.64 34.89 79.71
N GLN A 425 -7.52 35.55 79.40
CA GLN A 425 -6.67 35.18 78.28
C GLN A 425 -6.19 33.72 78.41
N GLN A 426 -6.35 32.93 77.35
CA GLN A 426 -6.04 31.50 77.31
C GLN A 426 -6.81 30.62 78.29
N GLU A 427 -7.86 31.15 78.94
CA GLU A 427 -8.75 30.34 79.76
C GLU A 427 -9.48 29.31 78.90
N THR A 428 -9.60 28.09 79.43
CA THR A 428 -10.29 26.98 78.77
C THR A 428 -11.64 26.76 79.42
N ARG A 429 -12.71 26.87 78.63
CA ARG A 429 -14.07 26.48 79.01
C ARG A 429 -14.44 25.20 78.27
N THR A 430 -14.78 24.16 79.02
CA THR A 430 -15.27 22.87 78.48
C THR A 430 -16.73 22.73 78.85
N MET A 431 -17.58 22.25 77.92
CA MET A 431 -18.98 21.89 78.25
C MET A 431 -19.07 21.05 79.52
N LEU A 432 -20.09 21.31 80.33
CA LEU A 432 -20.43 20.52 81.51
C LEU A 432 -21.51 19.49 81.15
N ALA A 433 -21.71 18.48 82.00
CA ALA A 433 -22.81 17.54 81.83
C ALA A 433 -24.16 18.29 81.84
N GLY A 434 -24.99 18.03 80.83
CA GLY A 434 -26.24 18.75 80.53
C GLY A 434 -26.08 19.91 79.53
N GLU A 435 -24.86 20.27 79.13
CA GLU A 435 -24.60 21.27 78.08
C GLU A 435 -24.35 20.64 76.70
N GLU A 436 -24.28 19.31 76.61
CA GLU A 436 -24.07 18.60 75.36
C GLU A 436 -25.19 18.86 74.34
N ILE A 437 -24.78 18.95 73.07
CA ILE A 437 -25.71 19.03 71.95
C ILE A 437 -26.02 17.59 71.52
N VAL A 438 -27.22 17.13 71.84
CA VAL A 438 -27.71 15.81 71.43
C VAL A 438 -28.21 15.90 69.99
N ILE A 439 -27.67 15.05 69.13
CA ILE A 439 -27.98 14.95 67.71
C ILE A 439 -28.77 13.66 67.48
N THR A 440 -30.04 13.76 67.12
CA THR A 440 -30.88 12.59 66.79
C THR A 440 -30.87 12.36 65.29
N ASN A 441 -30.59 11.14 64.85
CA ASN A 441 -30.69 10.75 63.45
C ASN A 441 -32.09 10.25 63.09
N ASN A 442 -32.91 11.12 62.49
CA ASN A 442 -34.24 10.81 61.96
C ASN A 442 -34.21 10.48 60.44
N SER A 443 -33.02 10.18 59.90
CA SER A 443 -32.78 9.87 58.48
C SER A 443 -33.21 8.45 58.12
N THR A 444 -33.30 8.12 56.84
CA THR A 444 -33.57 6.73 56.38
C THR A 444 -32.31 5.87 56.27
N PHE A 445 -31.13 6.43 56.59
CA PHE A 445 -29.83 5.75 56.57
C PHE A 445 -29.02 6.15 57.80
N PRO A 446 -28.03 5.32 58.20
CA PRO A 446 -26.99 5.78 59.10
C PRO A 446 -26.31 7.04 58.55
N ILE A 447 -25.87 7.93 59.43
CA ILE A 447 -25.26 9.21 59.02
C ILE A 447 -23.85 9.37 59.57
N ARG A 448 -23.08 10.16 58.83
CA ARG A 448 -21.79 10.68 59.25
C ARG A 448 -21.87 12.19 59.43
N LEU A 449 -21.19 12.68 60.47
CA LEU A 449 -21.16 14.09 60.84
C LEU A 449 -19.82 14.74 60.49
N GLY A 450 -19.88 16.03 60.17
CA GLY A 450 -18.72 16.88 59.93
C GLY A 450 -18.91 18.26 60.53
N LEU A 451 -17.81 18.90 60.93
CA LEU A 451 -17.83 20.21 61.59
C LEU A 451 -16.97 21.22 60.84
N GLN A 452 -17.41 22.47 60.87
CA GLN A 452 -16.72 23.62 60.30
C GLN A 452 -17.06 24.87 61.09
N VAL A 453 -16.09 25.69 61.46
CA VAL A 453 -16.36 27.07 61.91
C VAL A 453 -16.64 27.91 60.66
N THR A 454 -17.87 28.39 60.52
CA THR A 454 -18.29 29.22 59.38
C THR A 454 -18.26 30.70 59.69
N ASP A 455 -18.38 31.09 60.95
CA ASP A 455 -18.12 32.44 61.43
C ASP A 455 -17.40 32.36 62.78
N GLY A 456 -16.20 32.93 62.86
CA GLY A 456 -15.40 32.95 64.09
C GLY A 456 -15.72 34.12 65.02
N GLY A 457 -16.77 34.91 64.73
CA GLY A 457 -17.15 36.04 65.56
C GLY A 457 -16.02 37.08 65.63
N SER A 458 -15.51 37.50 64.47
CA SER A 458 -14.31 38.37 64.32
C SER A 458 -12.95 37.78 64.71
N MET A 459 -12.91 36.59 65.27
CA MET A 459 -11.67 35.84 65.55
C MET A 459 -11.47 34.69 64.55
N THR A 460 -10.28 34.11 64.52
CA THR A 460 -9.95 32.97 63.64
C THR A 460 -9.77 31.68 64.44
N PRO A 461 -10.36 30.53 64.03
CA PRO A 461 -10.07 29.25 64.66
C PRO A 461 -8.62 28.84 64.38
N ALA A 462 -7.89 28.48 65.43
CA ALA A 462 -6.48 28.13 65.37
C ALA A 462 -6.18 26.82 66.12
N TYR A 463 -4.97 26.31 65.90
CA TYR A 463 -4.46 25.13 66.58
C TYR A 463 -4.03 25.40 68.02
N ILE A 464 -3.48 26.59 68.26
CA ILE A 464 -3.00 27.11 69.54
C ILE A 464 -3.56 28.54 69.67
N PRO A 465 -3.94 29.01 70.87
CA PRO A 465 -4.44 30.37 71.04
C PRO A 465 -3.39 31.41 70.63
N GLY A 466 -3.83 32.45 69.91
CA GLY A 466 -3.00 33.55 69.42
C GLY A 466 -3.72 34.90 69.54
N VAL A 467 -3.21 35.92 68.84
CA VAL A 467 -3.86 37.24 68.79
C VAL A 467 -5.09 37.14 67.89
N ASP A 468 -6.29 37.39 68.43
CA ASP A 468 -7.57 37.20 67.73
C ASP A 468 -7.75 35.77 67.16
N GLU A 469 -7.10 34.79 67.79
CA GLU A 469 -7.11 33.38 67.40
C GLU A 469 -7.57 32.52 68.58
N PHE A 470 -8.73 31.88 68.46
CA PHE A 470 -9.27 30.97 69.47
C PHE A 470 -9.02 29.51 69.11
N VAL A 471 -9.06 28.62 70.10
CA VAL A 471 -9.11 27.17 69.83
C VAL A 471 -10.49 26.67 70.23
N LEU A 472 -11.20 26.07 69.30
CA LEU A 472 -12.43 25.35 69.58
C LEU A 472 -12.22 23.89 69.24
N ARG A 473 -12.55 22.99 70.16
CA ARG A 473 -12.46 21.55 69.97
C ARG A 473 -13.83 20.91 70.06
N ALA A 474 -14.03 19.80 69.36
CA ALA A 474 -15.25 19.01 69.38
C ALA A 474 -14.98 17.52 69.48
N VAL A 475 -15.85 16.80 70.18
CA VAL A 475 -15.89 15.33 70.17
C VAL A 475 -17.35 14.87 70.11
N PHE A 476 -17.64 13.96 69.18
CA PHE A 476 -18.84 13.13 69.10
C PHE A 476 -18.66 11.90 69.99
N ASN A 477 -19.36 11.86 71.13
CA ASN A 477 -19.27 10.76 72.08
C ASN A 477 -20.47 10.72 73.06
N ASP A 478 -21.22 9.63 73.06
CA ASP A 478 -22.34 9.35 73.97
C ASP A 478 -22.03 9.17 75.46
N ALA A 479 -20.78 9.40 75.88
CA ALA A 479 -20.44 9.42 77.30
C ALA A 479 -21.32 10.43 78.07
N VAL A 480 -21.81 10.01 79.23
CA VAL A 480 -22.60 10.87 80.14
C VAL A 480 -21.71 11.92 80.84
N GLU A 481 -20.41 11.69 80.84
CA GLU A 481 -19.39 12.62 81.33
C GLU A 481 -18.59 13.20 80.17
N VAL A 482 -18.02 14.38 80.40
CA VAL A 482 -17.23 15.13 79.42
C VAL A 482 -16.06 14.27 78.89
N PRO A 483 -15.97 14.04 77.56
CA PRO A 483 -14.91 13.23 76.98
C PRO A 483 -13.55 13.95 77.00
N GLU A 484 -12.46 13.19 76.83
CA GLU A 484 -11.13 13.78 76.67
C GLU A 484 -10.98 14.40 75.28
N PHE A 485 -10.48 15.65 75.23
CA PHE A 485 -10.23 16.37 73.98
C PHE A 485 -8.75 16.25 73.56
N SER A 486 -8.50 15.70 72.37
CA SER A 486 -7.18 15.68 71.75
C SER A 486 -6.83 17.06 71.19
N SER A 487 -5.76 17.65 71.72
CA SER A 487 -5.23 18.92 71.21
C SER A 487 -4.85 18.87 69.72
N SER A 488 -4.39 17.71 69.23
CA SER A 488 -3.96 17.50 67.85
C SER A 488 -5.07 17.15 66.85
N ARG A 489 -6.21 16.61 67.31
CA ARG A 489 -7.19 15.95 66.44
C ARG A 489 -8.60 16.52 66.51
N ASP A 490 -8.94 17.16 67.63
CA ASP A 490 -10.32 17.56 67.88
C ASP A 490 -10.56 19.05 67.65
N TYR A 491 -9.56 19.82 67.23
CA TYR A 491 -9.72 21.25 66.96
C TYR A 491 -10.45 21.52 65.63
N LEU A 492 -11.42 22.44 65.66
CA LEU A 492 -12.18 22.85 64.49
C LEU A 492 -11.37 23.82 63.63
N LYS A 493 -11.67 23.80 62.33
CA LYS A 493 -11.09 24.69 61.31
C LYS A 493 -12.19 25.44 60.58
N SER A 494 -11.79 26.45 59.82
CA SER A 494 -12.66 27.11 58.85
C SER A 494 -12.98 26.24 57.62
N THR A 495 -12.35 25.07 57.48
CA THR A 495 -12.68 24.05 56.47
C THR A 495 -13.45 22.89 57.09
N LEU A 496 -14.35 22.28 56.32
CA LEU A 496 -15.09 21.08 56.73
C LEU A 496 -14.14 19.92 57.03
N ILE A 497 -14.29 19.33 58.22
CA ILE A 497 -13.63 18.09 58.61
C ILE A 497 -14.72 17.07 58.98
N TRP A 498 -14.65 15.88 58.39
CA TRP A 498 -15.53 14.77 58.72
C TRP A 498 -14.99 13.97 59.90
N ALA A 499 -15.88 13.48 60.76
CA ALA A 499 -15.51 12.63 61.89
C ALA A 499 -14.86 11.31 61.43
N THR A 500 -13.86 10.85 62.17
CA THR A 500 -13.18 9.56 62.00
C THR A 500 -12.88 8.98 63.37
N ASP A 501 -12.36 7.75 63.45
CA ASP A 501 -12.05 7.11 64.74
C ASP A 501 -11.09 7.94 65.59
N ASN A 502 -10.34 8.82 64.94
CA ASN A 502 -9.29 9.63 65.55
C ASN A 502 -9.57 11.13 65.55
N VAL A 503 -10.52 11.62 64.75
CA VAL A 503 -10.80 13.06 64.56
C VAL A 503 -12.24 13.32 64.92
N PHE A 504 -12.47 14.13 65.96
CA PHE A 504 -13.77 14.33 66.60
C PHE A 504 -14.40 13.07 67.20
N GLY A 505 -13.73 11.91 67.21
CA GLY A 505 -14.23 10.67 67.80
C GLY A 505 -15.11 9.82 66.88
N ALA A 506 -15.18 8.53 67.21
CA ALA A 506 -15.85 7.51 66.40
C ALA A 506 -17.37 7.66 66.35
N GLY A 507 -17.98 8.34 67.34
CA GLY A 507 -19.42 8.55 67.40
C GLY A 507 -20.00 9.26 66.17
N GLY A 508 -19.22 10.17 65.57
CA GLY A 508 -19.65 10.90 64.37
C GLY A 508 -19.58 10.10 63.05
N ILE A 509 -19.18 8.82 63.05
CA ILE A 509 -18.89 8.06 61.81
C ILE A 509 -20.11 7.37 61.22
N ASP A 510 -20.93 6.75 62.05
CA ASP A 510 -21.99 5.84 61.63
C ASP A 510 -23.13 5.81 62.65
N ILE A 511 -23.80 6.96 62.81
CA ILE A 511 -24.92 7.09 63.75
C ILE A 511 -26.12 6.34 63.16
N PRO A 512 -26.61 5.27 63.79
CA PRO A 512 -27.73 4.47 63.26
C PRO A 512 -29.02 5.28 63.12
N ILE A 513 -29.99 4.72 62.39
CA ILE A 513 -31.34 5.29 62.26
C ILE A 513 -32.03 5.26 63.64
N ASP A 514 -32.75 6.32 63.98
CA ASP A 514 -33.47 6.50 65.25
C ASP A 514 -32.55 6.49 66.49
N ASP A 515 -31.25 6.70 66.31
CA ASP A 515 -30.25 6.78 67.38
C ASP A 515 -29.79 8.23 67.62
N THR A 516 -29.09 8.45 68.73
CA THR A 516 -28.56 9.76 69.12
C THR A 516 -27.03 9.74 69.22
N GLU A 517 -26.40 10.90 69.01
CA GLU A 517 -24.99 11.11 69.33
C GLU A 517 -24.79 12.46 70.01
N ASN A 518 -23.91 12.54 71.00
CA ASN A 518 -23.62 13.79 71.71
C ASN A 518 -22.43 14.54 71.11
N LEU A 519 -22.59 15.82 70.80
CA LEU A 519 -21.51 16.75 70.46
C LEU A 519 -21.08 17.54 71.69
N TRP A 520 -19.83 17.31 72.10
CA TRP A 520 -19.14 18.02 73.18
C TRP A 520 -18.17 19.05 72.63
N LEU A 521 -18.13 20.24 73.24
CA LEU A 521 -17.25 21.34 72.83
C LEU A 521 -16.31 21.79 73.96
N GLN A 522 -15.11 22.22 73.56
CA GLN A 522 -14.14 22.89 74.43
C GLN A 522 -13.58 24.12 73.74
N PHE A 523 -13.75 25.28 74.36
CA PHE A 523 -13.26 26.56 73.89
C PHE A 523 -12.03 26.99 74.70
N VAL A 524 -11.01 27.53 74.03
CA VAL A 524 -9.85 28.18 74.64
C VAL A 524 -9.80 29.61 74.11
N ALA A 525 -9.87 30.56 75.04
CA ALA A 525 -9.84 31.98 74.72
C ALA A 525 -8.51 32.39 74.06
N PRO A 526 -8.50 33.41 73.18
CA PRO A 526 -7.27 33.92 72.55
C PRO A 526 -6.19 34.34 73.56
N SER A 527 -4.94 34.39 73.10
CA SER A 527 -3.85 34.91 73.94
C SER A 527 -3.97 36.42 74.17
N SER A 528 -4.63 37.13 73.25
CA SER A 528 -5.05 38.52 73.40
C SER A 528 -6.11 38.85 72.36
N LEU A 529 -6.95 39.85 72.65
CA LEU A 529 -7.96 40.38 71.73
C LEU A 529 -7.62 41.81 71.32
N THR A 530 -7.75 42.12 70.03
CA THR A 530 -7.64 43.49 69.52
C THR A 530 -8.85 44.33 69.93
N ALA A 531 -10.02 43.70 70.10
CA ALA A 531 -11.24 44.34 70.58
C ALA A 531 -12.00 43.42 71.55
N PRO A 532 -11.90 43.62 72.87
CA PRO A 532 -12.66 42.84 73.86
C PRO A 532 -14.18 43.09 73.74
N GLY A 533 -14.98 42.04 73.92
CA GLY A 533 -16.44 42.14 73.90
C GLY A 533 -17.12 40.77 73.89
N ASP A 534 -18.41 40.78 73.54
CA ASP A 534 -19.20 39.57 73.36
C ASP A 534 -18.99 39.03 71.95
N PHE A 535 -18.79 37.71 71.82
CA PHE A 535 -18.54 37.06 70.54
C PHE A 535 -19.53 35.92 70.32
N THR A 536 -19.98 35.79 69.07
CA THR A 536 -20.77 34.65 68.61
C THR A 536 -19.96 33.89 67.57
N ILE A 537 -19.65 32.63 67.86
CA ILE A 537 -18.99 31.73 66.91
C ILE A 537 -20.06 30.82 66.31
N THR A 538 -20.14 30.77 64.98
CA THR A 538 -21.05 29.88 64.25
C THR A 538 -20.29 28.67 63.75
N ILE A 539 -20.79 27.49 64.11
CA ILE A 539 -20.34 26.20 63.62
C ILE A 539 -21.42 25.64 62.69
N THR A 540 -21.02 25.10 61.55
CA THR A 540 -21.90 24.33 60.68
C THR A 540 -21.67 22.84 60.91
N LEU A 541 -22.75 22.14 61.28
CA LEU A 541 -22.82 20.68 61.31
C LEU A 541 -23.24 20.19 59.93
N TRP A 542 -22.36 19.43 59.29
CA TRP A 542 -22.59 18.78 58.01
C TRP A 542 -23.00 17.33 58.22
N VAL A 543 -23.94 16.85 57.41
CA VAL A 543 -24.46 15.48 57.47
C VAL A 543 -24.37 14.84 56.10
N ARG A 544 -24.00 13.56 56.06
CA ARG A 544 -24.13 12.72 54.86
C ARG A 544 -24.58 11.32 55.26
N ALA A 545 -25.29 10.63 54.37
CA ALA A 545 -25.57 9.23 54.56
C ALA A 545 -24.26 8.42 54.53
N THR A 546 -24.17 7.41 55.40
CA THR A 546 -23.18 6.35 55.33
C THR A 546 -23.77 5.22 54.49
N LEU A 547 -23.24 5.07 53.26
CA LEU A 547 -23.58 3.94 52.40
C LEU A 547 -22.61 2.77 52.72
N PRO A 548 -23.08 1.51 52.71
CA PRO A 548 -22.27 0.33 53.01
C PRO A 548 -21.04 0.15 52.13
#